data_AF-A0ABD7EF87-F1
#
_entry.id   AF-A0ABD7EF87-F1
#
_cell.length_a   1.000
_cell.length_b   1.000
_cell.length_c   1.000
_cell.angle_alpha   90.00
_cell.angle_beta   90.00
_cell.angle_gamma   90.00
#
_symmetry.space_group_name_H-M   'P 1'
#
loop_
_entity.id
_entity.type
_entity.pdbx_description
1 polymer ?
#
loop_
_entity_poly.entity_id
_entity_poly.type
_entity_poly.pdbx_seq_one_letter_code
_entity_poly.pdbx_strand_id
1 'polypeptide(L)'
;MIKNIKTIAEAKAKCLNQKDGKQKYVVVEQWLKMFKKWYSPSGNEYTATLPAVEIYSYIAGFNEQGQECYATQKTLANIGMVSDRQVRNIINMFVDMGVLSVEARHGQTSLYKALPFTDAHITAPREAKASVNAEKPQTEQVSTVKAVPEQLPPTEDKKTLETTRSIQQEKTELPWGGVTICKPNGQPTEAALEWALAETQGDNIEAYRLISIVVSEFTGREHIYTIPEIEEDDFDIPF
;
A
#
# COMPACT_ATOMS: atom_id res chain seq x y z
N MET A 1 30.16 6.12 3.83
CA MET A 1 29.41 5.60 2.66
C MET A 1 28.11 4.99 3.18
N ILE A 2 26.97 5.68 3.04
CA ILE A 2 25.68 5.12 3.46
C ILE A 2 25.33 4.05 2.42
N LYS A 3 25.39 2.77 2.81
CA LYS A 3 24.84 1.68 2.00
C LYS A 3 23.43 2.07 1.54
N ASN A 4 23.09 1.86 0.27
CA ASN A 4 21.72 2.00 -0.22
C ASN A 4 20.83 1.04 0.58
N ILE A 5 20.10 1.58 1.55
CA ILE A 5 19.12 0.82 2.32
C ILE A 5 17.92 0.63 1.42
N LYS A 6 17.54 -0.63 1.23
CA LYS A 6 16.48 -0.99 0.27
C LYS A 6 15.17 -1.36 0.95
N THR A 7 15.20 -1.72 2.24
CA THR A 7 14.03 -2.15 2.99
C THR A 7 13.91 -1.43 4.34
N ILE A 8 12.69 -1.37 4.87
CA ILE A 8 12.40 -0.82 6.19
C ILE A 8 13.08 -1.65 7.28
N ALA A 9 13.12 -2.98 7.14
CA ALA A 9 13.77 -3.86 8.10
C ALA A 9 15.26 -3.55 8.25
N GLU A 10 15.98 -3.34 7.14
CA GLU A 10 17.38 -2.90 7.15
C GLU A 10 17.54 -1.52 7.82
N ALA A 11 16.61 -0.60 7.55
CA ALA A 11 16.61 0.74 8.13
C ALA A 11 16.42 0.68 9.66
N LYS A 12 15.40 -0.08 10.13
CA LYS A 12 15.10 -0.31 11.55
C LYS A 12 16.28 -0.95 12.26
N ALA A 13 16.89 -2.00 11.70
CA ALA A 13 18.06 -2.67 12.27
C ALA A 13 19.26 -1.73 12.46
N LYS A 14 19.44 -0.78 11.53
CA LYS A 14 20.52 0.22 11.63
C LYS A 14 20.25 1.30 12.67
N CYS A 15 18.98 1.66 12.90
CA CYS A 15 18.57 2.62 13.93
C CYS A 15 18.48 2.01 15.34
N LEU A 16 18.25 0.70 15.48
CA LEU A 16 18.26 0.01 16.78
C LEU A 16 19.56 0.22 17.57
N ASN A 17 20.66 0.49 16.86
CA ASN A 17 22.00 0.67 17.42
C ASN A 17 22.32 2.13 17.81
N GLN A 18 21.37 3.08 17.68
CA GLN A 18 21.58 4.49 17.99
C GLN A 18 20.61 4.95 19.08
N LYS A 19 20.82 4.51 20.33
CA LYS A 19 20.23 5.17 21.49
C LYS A 19 20.96 6.50 21.72
N ASP A 20 20.41 7.58 21.16
CA ASP A 20 20.87 8.92 21.47
C ASP A 20 20.11 9.43 22.69
N GLY A 21 20.81 9.77 23.78
CA GLY A 21 20.24 10.10 25.10
C GLY A 21 19.40 11.38 25.18
N LYS A 22 18.97 11.92 24.03
CA LYS A 22 18.19 13.16 23.89
C LYS A 22 16.80 12.95 23.26
N GLN A 23 16.38 11.70 23.05
CA GLN A 23 15.08 11.42 22.45
C GLN A 23 13.94 11.85 23.38
N LYS A 24 13.05 12.73 22.90
CA LYS A 24 11.87 13.23 23.63
C LYS A 24 10.73 12.20 23.70
N TYR A 25 10.79 11.12 22.91
CA TYR A 25 9.75 10.09 22.81
C TYR A 25 10.36 8.69 22.87
N VAL A 26 9.60 7.73 23.39
CA VAL A 26 10.05 6.35 23.69
C VAL A 26 10.49 5.60 22.42
N VAL A 27 9.85 5.89 21.28
CA VAL A 27 10.26 5.39 19.96
C VAL A 27 10.21 6.56 18.99
N VAL A 28 11.39 6.98 18.53
CA VAL A 28 11.48 7.85 17.36
C VAL A 28 11.75 6.92 16.19
N GLU A 29 10.86 6.89 15.20
CA GLU A 29 11.00 6.12 13.97
C GLU A 29 12.09 6.76 13.08
N GLN A 30 13.31 6.88 13.61
CA GLN A 30 14.44 7.59 13.00
C GLN A 30 14.83 6.99 11.65
N TRP A 31 14.51 5.72 11.44
CA TRP A 31 14.73 5.01 10.18
C TRP A 31 13.95 5.65 9.02
N LEU A 32 12.82 6.33 9.27
CA LEU A 32 12.08 7.07 8.25
C LEU A 32 12.91 8.18 7.61
N LYS A 33 13.86 8.77 8.37
CA LYS A 33 14.77 9.82 7.88
C LYS A 33 15.80 9.29 6.87
N MET A 34 15.96 7.97 6.78
CA MET A 34 16.91 7.34 5.87
C MET A 34 16.43 7.34 4.42
N PHE A 35 15.13 7.55 4.23
CA PHE A 35 14.49 7.62 2.91
C PHE A 35 14.17 9.07 2.58
N LYS A 36 14.71 9.59 1.48
CA LYS A 36 14.47 10.98 1.06
C LYS A 36 13.06 11.20 0.52
N LYS A 37 12.46 10.13 -0.02
CA LYS A 37 11.16 10.14 -0.70
C LYS A 37 10.30 9.03 -0.14
N TRP A 38 9.01 9.31 -0.04
CA TRP A 38 7.98 8.34 0.26
C TRP A 38 6.94 8.33 -0.85
N TYR A 39 6.27 7.20 -1.02
CA TYR A 39 5.31 6.97 -2.09
C TYR A 39 3.99 6.52 -1.50
N SER A 40 2.90 7.04 -2.04
CA SER A 40 1.56 6.53 -1.72
C SER A 40 1.18 5.37 -2.63
N PRO A 41 0.17 4.57 -2.24
CA PRO A 41 -0.39 3.53 -3.10
C PRO A 41 -0.93 4.06 -4.44
N SER A 42 -1.38 5.32 -4.49
CA SER A 42 -1.83 6.00 -5.71
C SER A 42 -0.69 6.43 -6.65
N GLY A 43 0.57 6.25 -6.22
CA GLY A 43 1.77 6.61 -7.00
C GLY A 43 2.25 8.04 -6.78
N ASN A 44 1.66 8.79 -5.85
CA ASN A 44 2.15 10.13 -5.51
C ASN A 44 3.51 10.04 -4.81
N GLU A 45 4.40 10.96 -5.15
CA GLU A 45 5.69 11.10 -4.50
C GLU A 45 5.66 12.24 -3.47
N TYR A 46 6.11 11.94 -2.26
CA TYR A 46 6.27 12.89 -1.17
C TYR A 46 7.71 12.99 -0.74
N THR A 47 8.13 14.18 -0.34
CA THR A 47 9.46 14.38 0.24
C THR A 47 9.40 14.09 1.73
N ALA A 48 10.28 13.22 2.21
CA ALA A 48 10.42 12.96 3.63
C ALA A 48 10.93 14.22 4.33
N THR A 49 10.13 14.77 5.23
CA THR A 49 10.50 15.97 5.98
C THR A 49 10.63 15.64 7.47
N LEU A 50 11.51 16.36 8.17
CA LEU A 50 11.68 16.17 9.60
C LEU A 50 10.38 16.37 10.41
N PRO A 51 9.56 17.42 10.15
CA PRO A 51 8.27 17.58 10.80
C PRO A 51 7.32 16.39 10.61
N ALA A 52 7.29 15.82 9.40
CA ALA A 52 6.46 14.65 9.13
C ALA A 52 6.94 13.45 9.95
N VAL A 53 8.24 13.17 9.98
CA VAL A 53 8.80 12.08 10.80
C VAL A 53 8.49 12.26 12.28
N GLU A 54 8.61 13.48 12.81
CA GLU A 54 8.35 13.77 14.22
C GLU A 54 6.87 13.61 14.58
N ILE A 55 5.97 14.10 13.73
CA ILE A 55 4.52 13.94 13.91
C ILE A 55 4.12 12.46 13.86
N TYR A 56 4.60 11.71 12.87
CA TYR A 56 4.31 10.29 12.77
C TYR A 56 4.87 9.51 13.97
N SER A 57 6.12 9.76 14.35
CA SER A 57 6.76 9.09 15.49
C SER A 57 6.01 9.35 16.80
N TYR A 58 5.52 10.58 16.99
CA TYR A 58 4.69 10.92 18.15
C TYR A 58 3.43 10.05 18.17
N ILE A 59 2.68 9.99 17.07
CA ILE A 59 1.42 9.22 16.99
C ILE A 59 1.70 7.72 17.18
N ALA A 60 2.66 7.17 16.43
CA ALA A 60 3.04 5.77 16.49
C ALA A 60 3.50 5.36 17.89
N GLY A 61 4.27 6.22 18.57
CA GLY A 61 4.74 5.95 19.93
C GLY A 61 3.63 5.81 20.98
N PHE A 62 2.48 6.47 20.81
CA PHE A 62 1.29 6.22 21.64
C PHE A 62 0.65 4.88 21.30
N ASN A 63 0.46 4.59 20.01
CA ASN A 63 -0.21 3.35 19.59
C ASN A 63 0.61 2.10 19.91
N GLU A 64 1.94 2.14 19.85
CA GLU A 64 2.83 1.05 20.28
C GLU A 64 2.73 0.76 21.78
N GLN A 65 2.38 1.76 22.59
CA GLN A 65 2.12 1.60 24.02
C GLN A 65 0.70 1.11 24.31
N GLY A 66 -0.08 0.78 23.27
CA GLY A 66 -1.50 0.42 23.39
C GLY A 66 -2.38 1.61 23.75
N GLN A 67 -1.91 2.84 23.58
CA GLN A 67 -2.66 4.05 23.89
C GLN A 67 -3.22 4.72 22.63
N GLU A 68 -4.40 5.31 22.79
CA GLU A 68 -5.03 6.15 21.78
C GLU A 68 -4.35 7.53 21.71
N CYS A 69 -4.04 7.99 20.50
CA CYS A 69 -3.39 9.29 20.30
C CYS A 69 -4.44 10.38 20.06
N TYR A 70 -4.80 11.09 21.12
CA TYR A 70 -5.65 12.28 21.04
C TYR A 70 -4.79 13.54 20.87
N ALA A 71 -4.83 14.17 19.69
CA ALA A 71 -4.09 15.41 19.45
C ALA A 71 -4.91 16.50 18.73
N THR A 72 -4.61 17.76 19.04
CA THR A 72 -5.10 18.91 18.27
C THR A 72 -4.09 19.28 17.19
N GLN A 73 -4.52 20.02 16.15
CA GLN A 73 -3.60 20.56 15.14
C GLN A 73 -2.48 21.39 15.79
N LYS A 74 -2.80 22.16 16.84
CA LYS A 74 -1.82 22.96 17.59
C LYS A 74 -0.80 22.10 18.34
N THR A 75 -1.24 20.98 18.92
CA THR A 75 -0.32 20.01 19.55
C THR A 75 0.67 19.46 18.53
N LEU A 76 0.18 19.01 17.37
CA LEU A 76 1.02 18.48 16.30
C LEU A 76 1.92 19.54 15.66
N ALA A 77 1.46 20.79 15.60
CA ALA A 77 2.24 21.94 15.14
C ALA A 77 3.46 22.18 16.02
N ASN A 78 3.29 22.10 17.34
CA ASN A 78 4.39 22.21 18.29
C ASN A 78 5.38 21.04 18.18
N ILE A 79 4.87 19.83 17.91
CA ILE A 79 5.70 18.63 17.76
C ILE A 79 6.58 18.73 16.52
N GLY A 80 5.99 19.04 15.37
CA GLY A 80 6.74 19.17 14.11
C GLY A 80 7.40 20.54 13.92
N MET A 81 7.24 21.47 14.86
CA MET A 81 7.70 22.86 14.78
C MET A 81 7.27 23.57 13.47
N VAL A 82 6.01 23.39 13.09
CA VAL A 82 5.41 23.91 11.84
C VAL A 82 4.08 24.59 12.10
N SER A 83 3.56 25.33 11.11
CA SER A 83 2.22 25.93 11.21
C SER A 83 1.10 24.89 11.15
N ASP A 84 -0.07 25.21 11.70
CA ASP A 84 -1.29 24.38 11.63
C ASP A 84 -1.66 23.98 10.20
N ARG A 85 -1.42 24.88 9.22
CA ARG A 85 -1.63 24.58 7.80
C ARG A 85 -0.71 23.47 7.31
N GLN A 86 0.57 23.50 7.68
CA GLN A 86 1.54 22.47 7.31
C GLN A 86 1.22 21.14 7.99
N VAL A 87 0.78 21.16 9.26
CA VAL A 87 0.26 19.95 9.94
C VAL A 87 -0.84 19.31 9.12
N ARG A 88 -1.85 20.08 8.70
CA ARG A 88 -2.96 19.55 7.89
C ARG A 88 -2.48 18.89 6.60
N ASN A 89 -1.51 19.51 5.92
CA ASN A 89 -0.92 18.93 4.71
C ASN A 89 -0.16 17.63 4.99
N ILE A 90 0.59 17.57 6.09
CA ILE A 90 1.32 16.37 6.53
C ILE A 90 0.35 15.24 6.87
N ILE A 91 -0.73 15.54 7.59
CA ILE A 91 -1.77 14.56 7.94
C ILE A 91 -2.45 14.04 6.68
N ASN A 92 -2.85 14.92 5.75
CA ASN A 92 -3.43 14.50 4.48
C ASN A 92 -2.48 13.63 3.65
N MET A 93 -1.19 13.94 3.65
CA MET A 93 -0.16 13.11 3.02
C MET A 93 -0.11 11.71 3.65
N PHE A 94 -0.11 11.60 4.98
CA PHE A 94 -0.10 10.28 5.63
C PHE A 94 -1.37 9.48 5.39
N VAL A 95 -2.52 10.15 5.31
CA VAL A 95 -3.80 9.52 4.94
C VAL A 95 -3.77 9.04 3.48
N ASP A 96 -3.25 9.85 2.53
CA ASP A 96 -3.09 9.43 1.12
C ASP A 96 -2.16 8.21 1.00
N MET A 97 -1.10 8.19 1.81
CA MET A 97 -0.20 7.05 1.90
C MET A 97 -0.81 5.82 2.59
N GLY A 98 -1.95 5.94 3.28
CA GLY A 98 -2.54 4.84 4.04
C GLY A 98 -1.74 4.47 5.30
N VAL A 99 -0.83 5.32 5.77
CA VAL A 99 -0.02 5.10 6.98
C VAL A 99 -0.61 5.78 8.22
N LEU A 100 -1.77 6.43 8.08
CA LEU A 100 -2.47 7.09 9.18
C LEU A 100 -3.98 7.06 8.97
N SER A 101 -4.72 6.63 10.00
CA SER A 101 -6.16 6.80 10.11
C SER A 101 -6.49 7.96 11.06
N VAL A 102 -7.50 8.74 10.72
CA VAL A 102 -7.91 9.93 11.47
C VAL A 102 -9.41 9.90 11.69
N GLU A 103 -9.82 9.92 12.96
CA GLU A 103 -11.20 10.16 13.35
C GLU A 103 -11.35 11.63 13.77
N ALA A 104 -11.83 12.43 12.84
CA ALA A 104 -12.01 13.86 13.05
C ALA A 104 -13.23 14.12 13.93
N ARG A 105 -13.00 14.77 15.09
CA ARG A 105 -14.06 15.34 15.92
C ARG A 105 -14.07 16.85 15.73
N HIS A 106 -15.12 17.37 15.10
CA HIS A 106 -15.22 18.80 14.78
C HIS A 106 -15.11 19.66 16.05
N GLY A 107 -14.13 20.59 16.06
CA GLY A 107 -13.89 21.49 17.19
C GLY A 107 -13.24 20.84 18.42
N GLN A 108 -12.82 19.57 18.34
CA GLN A 108 -12.20 18.82 19.42
C GLN A 108 -10.88 18.17 19.00
N THR A 109 -10.22 17.55 19.98
CA THR A 109 -9.05 16.69 19.79
C THR A 109 -9.43 15.52 18.88
N SER A 110 -8.69 15.35 17.78
CA SER A 110 -8.89 14.24 16.85
C SER A 110 -8.15 13.01 17.36
N LEU A 111 -8.68 11.83 17.04
CA LEU A 111 -8.04 10.56 17.35
C LEU A 111 -7.22 10.11 16.14
N TYR A 112 -5.96 9.81 16.37
CA TYR A 112 -5.01 9.36 15.36
C TYR A 112 -4.57 7.92 15.63
N LYS A 113 -4.59 7.10 14.58
CA LYS A 113 -4.09 5.72 14.59
C LYS A 113 -3.04 5.57 13.50
N ALA A 114 -1.79 5.36 13.91
CA ALA A 114 -0.70 5.04 13.01
C ALA A 114 -0.89 3.63 12.44
N LEU A 115 -0.68 3.51 11.13
CA LEU A 115 -0.69 2.25 10.40
C LEU A 115 0.73 1.96 9.92
N PRO A 116 1.12 0.68 9.81
CA PRO A 116 2.51 0.33 9.54
C PRO A 116 2.96 0.82 8.16
N PHE A 117 4.14 1.43 8.12
CA PHE A 117 4.85 1.61 6.86
C PHE A 117 5.31 0.25 6.32
N THR A 118 5.04 0.05 5.04
CA THR A 118 5.55 -1.10 4.25
C THR A 118 6.64 -0.67 3.27
N ASP A 119 7.44 -1.61 2.78
CA ASP A 119 8.53 -1.34 1.83
C ASP A 119 8.05 -0.68 0.52
N ALA A 120 6.76 -0.80 0.19
CA ALA A 120 6.15 -0.10 -0.94
C ALA A 120 6.23 1.43 -0.80
N HIS A 121 6.18 1.96 0.42
CA HIS A 121 6.21 3.40 0.67
C HIS A 121 7.59 4.02 0.49
N ILE A 122 8.66 3.23 0.48
CA ILE A 122 10.04 3.72 0.32
C ILE A 122 10.62 3.36 -1.05
N THR A 123 9.89 2.57 -1.85
CA THR A 123 10.32 2.09 -3.16
C THR A 123 9.54 2.81 -4.26
N ALA A 124 10.26 3.57 -5.07
CA ALA A 124 9.69 4.36 -6.16
C ALA A 124 8.87 3.50 -7.12
N PRO A 125 7.67 3.97 -7.54
CA PRO A 125 7.02 3.70 -8.80
C PRO A 125 7.85 2.84 -9.74
N ARG A 126 7.66 1.52 -9.92
CA ARG A 126 8.39 0.91 -11.04
C ARG A 126 7.71 1.50 -12.27
N GLU A 127 8.37 2.46 -12.91
CA GLU A 127 7.89 3.00 -14.19
C GLU A 127 7.65 1.78 -15.08
N ALA A 128 6.39 1.52 -15.43
CA ALA A 128 6.07 0.73 -16.59
C ALA A 128 6.75 1.46 -17.74
N LYS A 129 7.94 0.98 -18.13
CA LYS A 129 8.78 1.67 -19.08
C LYS A 129 7.97 1.84 -20.36
N ALA A 130 7.61 3.08 -20.67
CA ALA A 130 7.29 3.50 -22.01
C ALA A 130 8.58 3.34 -22.85
N SER A 131 8.85 2.12 -23.33
CA SER A 131 9.78 1.92 -24.44
C SER A 131 9.03 2.12 -25.74
N VAL A 132 8.63 3.38 -26.00
CA VAL A 132 8.48 3.86 -27.37
C VAL A 132 9.79 4.56 -27.69
N ASN A 133 10.83 3.76 -27.95
CA ASN A 133 11.92 4.24 -28.76
C ASN A 133 12.07 3.25 -29.90
N ALA A 134 11.64 3.71 -31.07
CA ALA A 134 11.64 2.99 -32.31
C ALA A 134 13.08 2.66 -32.70
N GLU A 135 13.54 1.47 -32.35
CA GLU A 135 14.62 0.82 -33.08
C GLU A 135 13.95 -0.18 -34.01
N LYS A 136 13.88 0.21 -35.28
CA LYS A 136 13.30 -0.52 -36.40
C LYS A 136 14.26 -1.66 -36.77
N PRO A 137 13.92 -2.95 -36.59
CA PRO A 137 14.61 -4.02 -37.27
C PRO A 137 13.79 -4.38 -38.52
N GLN A 138 14.49 -4.38 -39.65
CA GLN A 138 14.00 -4.80 -40.95
C GLN A 138 13.17 -6.08 -40.86
N THR A 139 12.02 -6.01 -41.52
CA THR A 139 11.15 -7.12 -41.88
C THR A 139 11.90 -8.00 -42.88
N GLU A 140 12.44 -9.13 -42.45
CA GLU A 140 12.69 -10.26 -43.35
C GLU A 140 11.51 -11.23 -43.24
N GLN A 141 10.75 -11.27 -44.32
CA GLN A 141 9.66 -12.20 -44.56
C GLN A 141 10.23 -13.60 -44.75
N VAL A 142 9.83 -14.57 -43.94
CA VAL A 142 9.68 -15.96 -44.40
C VAL A 142 8.44 -16.56 -43.75
N SER A 143 7.36 -16.58 -44.53
CA SER A 143 6.13 -17.31 -44.24
C SER A 143 6.31 -18.76 -44.71
N THR A 144 6.37 -19.70 -43.78
CA THR A 144 6.05 -21.11 -44.09
C THR A 144 5.32 -21.74 -42.90
N VAL A 145 4.00 -21.85 -43.02
CA VAL A 145 3.16 -22.70 -42.16
C VAL A 145 2.74 -23.92 -42.98
N LYS A 146 3.04 -25.10 -42.46
CA LYS A 146 2.37 -26.42 -42.62
C LYS A 146 3.21 -27.41 -41.80
N ALA A 147 2.72 -28.43 -41.11
CA ALA A 147 1.42 -28.94 -40.71
C ALA A 147 1.73 -30.31 -40.07
N VAL A 148 1.29 -30.63 -38.83
CA VAL A 148 1.10 -32.03 -38.37
C VAL A 148 0.08 -32.07 -37.20
N PRO A 149 -0.92 -32.98 -37.21
CA PRO A 149 -1.93 -33.11 -36.16
C PRO A 149 -1.66 -34.29 -35.19
N GLU A 150 -2.26 -34.16 -33.99
CA GLU A 150 -2.89 -35.23 -33.18
C GLU A 150 -2.05 -36.22 -32.34
N GLN A 151 -2.18 -36.16 -31.00
CA GLN A 151 -2.48 -37.29 -30.10
C GLN A 151 -2.65 -36.84 -28.62
N LEU A 152 -3.74 -37.29 -27.97
CA LEU A 152 -4.15 -37.16 -26.53
C LEU A 152 -3.61 -38.35 -25.67
N PRO A 153 -3.92 -38.49 -24.35
CA PRO A 153 -3.79 -37.65 -23.12
C PRO A 153 -3.00 -38.46 -22.01
N PRO A 154 -3.10 -38.32 -20.65
CA PRO A 154 -3.83 -37.43 -19.72
C PRO A 154 -2.93 -36.68 -18.68
N THR A 155 -3.39 -35.71 -17.89
CA THR A 155 -3.82 -35.86 -16.48
C THR A 155 -4.20 -34.48 -15.91
N GLU A 156 -5.15 -34.50 -14.99
CA GLU A 156 -5.79 -33.54 -14.06
C GLU A 156 -5.17 -32.14 -13.79
N ASP A 157 -6.06 -31.24 -13.36
CA ASP A 157 -5.84 -29.92 -12.74
C ASP A 157 -5.42 -28.72 -13.62
N LYS A 158 -6.34 -28.23 -14.46
CA LYS A 158 -6.19 -26.94 -15.16
C LYS A 158 -7.43 -26.05 -15.24
N LYS A 159 -8.45 -26.25 -14.39
CA LYS A 159 -9.66 -25.41 -14.50
C LYS A 159 -9.53 -24.02 -13.84
N THR A 160 -8.55 -23.79 -12.97
CA THR A 160 -8.41 -22.49 -12.27
C THR A 160 -7.53 -21.47 -13.03
N LEU A 161 -6.71 -21.92 -14.00
CA LEU A 161 -5.76 -21.06 -14.73
C LEU A 161 -6.27 -20.57 -16.09
N GLU A 162 -7.31 -21.18 -16.65
CA GLU A 162 -7.82 -20.80 -17.97
C GLU A 162 -8.79 -19.62 -17.93
N THR A 163 -9.50 -19.41 -16.82
CA THR A 163 -10.39 -18.23 -16.66
C THR A 163 -9.61 -16.92 -16.58
N THR A 164 -8.40 -16.92 -16.03
CA THR A 164 -7.59 -15.70 -15.88
C THR A 164 -6.93 -15.23 -17.18
N ARG A 165 -6.72 -16.11 -18.16
CA ARG A 165 -6.02 -15.74 -19.39
C ARG A 165 -6.91 -15.02 -20.41
N SER A 166 -8.24 -15.17 -20.31
CA SER A 166 -9.18 -14.53 -21.23
C SER A 166 -9.51 -13.08 -20.89
N ILE A 167 -9.13 -12.58 -19.71
CA ILE A 167 -9.55 -11.24 -19.25
C ILE A 167 -8.57 -10.12 -19.66
N GLN A 168 -7.30 -10.39 -19.97
CA GLN A 168 -6.28 -9.33 -19.92
C GLN A 168 -5.46 -9.06 -21.18
N GLN A 169 -5.97 -9.33 -22.38
CA GLN A 169 -5.18 -9.03 -23.58
C GLN A 169 -5.21 -7.57 -24.08
N GLU A 170 -6.03 -6.65 -23.54
CA GLU A 170 -6.09 -5.30 -24.12
C GLU A 170 -6.69 -4.17 -23.29
N LYS A 171 -6.50 -4.09 -21.95
CA LYS A 171 -7.11 -2.99 -21.19
C LYS A 171 -6.17 -2.23 -20.26
N THR A 172 -6.03 -0.94 -20.53
CA THR A 172 -5.35 0.08 -19.72
C THR A 172 -6.11 0.40 -18.41
N GLU A 173 -7.07 -0.43 -18.00
CA GLU A 173 -8.00 -0.18 -16.90
C GLU A 173 -8.24 -1.46 -16.08
N LEU A 174 -8.48 -1.28 -14.78
CA LEU A 174 -8.83 -2.35 -13.86
C LEU A 174 -10.21 -2.95 -14.19
N PRO A 175 -10.46 -4.23 -13.89
CA PRO A 175 -11.68 -4.92 -14.31
C PRO A 175 -12.95 -4.41 -13.62
N TRP A 176 -12.82 -3.79 -12.44
CA TRP A 176 -13.91 -3.10 -11.73
C TRP A 176 -14.14 -1.65 -12.18
N GLY A 177 -13.40 -1.16 -13.19
CA GLY A 177 -13.51 0.20 -13.71
C GLY A 177 -12.79 1.23 -12.84
N GLY A 178 -12.02 2.12 -13.49
CA GLY A 178 -11.27 3.19 -12.84
C GLY A 178 -9.81 2.83 -12.49
N VAL A 179 -9.11 3.78 -11.87
CA VAL A 179 -7.68 3.68 -11.50
C VAL A 179 -7.50 3.50 -9.98
N THR A 180 -8.58 3.60 -9.21
CA THR A 180 -8.52 3.49 -7.74
C THR A 180 -8.45 2.02 -7.33
N ILE A 181 -7.34 1.66 -6.69
CA ILE A 181 -6.99 0.28 -6.33
C ILE A 181 -7.47 -0.05 -4.91
N CYS A 182 -7.33 0.90 -3.98
CA CYS A 182 -7.66 0.73 -2.57
C CYS A 182 -8.36 1.97 -1.98
N LYS A 183 -9.15 1.74 -0.94
CA LYS A 183 -9.70 2.77 -0.05
C LYS A 183 -8.58 3.38 0.82
N PRO A 184 -8.80 4.57 1.43
CA PRO A 184 -7.81 5.20 2.33
C PRO A 184 -7.38 4.35 3.53
N ASN A 185 -8.21 3.38 3.93
CA ASN A 185 -7.91 2.41 4.99
C ASN A 185 -7.10 1.18 4.50
N GLY A 186 -6.59 1.20 3.26
CA GLY A 186 -5.78 0.12 2.68
C GLY A 186 -6.57 -1.10 2.21
N GLN A 187 -7.90 -1.12 2.39
CA GLN A 187 -8.78 -2.19 1.92
C GLN A 187 -9.12 -2.04 0.43
N PRO A 188 -9.54 -3.12 -0.27
CA PRO A 188 -9.99 -3.00 -1.65
C PRO A 188 -11.16 -2.03 -1.78
N THR A 189 -11.28 -1.40 -2.96
CA THR A 189 -12.47 -0.58 -3.27
C THR A 189 -13.73 -1.45 -3.30
N GLU A 190 -14.88 -0.83 -3.07
CA GLU A 190 -16.17 -1.55 -3.09
C GLU A 190 -16.43 -2.16 -4.46
N ALA A 191 -16.11 -1.43 -5.53
CA ALA A 191 -16.17 -1.93 -6.90
C ALA A 191 -15.23 -3.14 -7.13
N ALA A 192 -14.01 -3.13 -6.56
CA ALA A 192 -13.09 -4.27 -6.66
C ALA A 192 -13.64 -5.51 -5.92
N LEU A 193 -14.24 -5.29 -4.75
CA LEU A 193 -14.82 -6.37 -3.96
C LEU A 193 -16.08 -6.96 -4.60
N GLU A 194 -16.99 -6.12 -5.10
CA GLU A 194 -18.18 -6.56 -5.84
C GLU A 194 -17.82 -7.36 -7.09
N TRP A 195 -16.85 -6.87 -7.87
CA TRP A 195 -16.34 -7.58 -9.05
C TRP A 195 -15.73 -8.94 -8.67
N ALA A 196 -14.88 -8.97 -7.65
CA ALA A 196 -14.21 -10.20 -7.25
C ALA A 196 -15.17 -11.22 -6.65
N LEU A 197 -16.14 -10.79 -5.84
CA LEU A 197 -17.20 -11.66 -5.32
C LEU A 197 -18.08 -12.22 -6.43
N ALA A 198 -18.35 -11.45 -7.50
CA ALA A 198 -19.07 -11.97 -8.65
C ALA A 198 -18.28 -13.07 -9.37
N GLU A 199 -16.96 -12.92 -9.51
CA GLU A 199 -16.09 -13.89 -10.17
C GLU A 199 -15.87 -15.16 -9.33
N THR A 200 -15.81 -15.01 -8.00
CA THR A 200 -15.59 -16.12 -7.06
C THR A 200 -16.88 -16.72 -6.51
N GLN A 201 -18.03 -16.40 -7.11
CA GLN A 201 -19.35 -16.91 -6.72
C GLN A 201 -19.69 -16.63 -5.23
N GLY A 202 -19.20 -15.51 -4.70
CA GLY A 202 -19.43 -15.05 -3.33
C GLY A 202 -18.41 -15.54 -2.31
N ASP A 203 -17.35 -16.26 -2.70
CA ASP A 203 -16.27 -16.63 -1.79
C ASP A 203 -15.40 -15.41 -1.46
N ASN A 204 -15.45 -14.97 -0.21
CA ASN A 204 -14.75 -13.79 0.28
C ASN A 204 -13.22 -14.00 0.34
N ILE A 205 -12.74 -15.20 0.69
CA ILE A 205 -11.30 -15.48 0.76
C ILE A 205 -10.71 -15.46 -0.65
N GLU A 206 -11.37 -16.13 -1.58
CA GLU A 206 -10.94 -16.14 -2.97
C GLU A 206 -11.11 -14.77 -3.63
N ALA A 207 -12.12 -13.98 -3.25
CA ALA A 207 -12.28 -12.61 -3.76
C ALA A 207 -11.08 -11.74 -3.37
N TYR A 208 -10.66 -11.77 -2.11
CA TYR A 208 -9.49 -11.03 -1.63
C TYR A 208 -8.19 -11.49 -2.30
N ARG A 209 -8.04 -12.81 -2.54
CA ARG A 209 -6.90 -13.36 -3.31
C ARG A 209 -6.91 -12.89 -4.75
N LEU A 210 -8.07 -12.93 -5.41
CA LEU A 210 -8.22 -12.51 -6.79
C LEU A 210 -7.88 -11.03 -6.97
N ILE A 211 -8.35 -10.17 -6.06
CA ILE A 211 -8.00 -8.74 -6.08
C ILE A 211 -6.48 -8.57 -5.88
N SER A 212 -5.88 -9.30 -4.95
CA SER A 212 -4.43 -9.28 -4.71
C SER A 212 -3.64 -9.60 -5.99
N ILE A 213 -4.07 -10.62 -6.75
CA ILE A 213 -3.45 -11.00 -8.02
C ILE A 213 -3.62 -9.89 -9.07
N VAL A 214 -4.85 -9.44 -9.30
CA VAL A 214 -5.15 -8.45 -10.35
C VAL A 214 -4.45 -7.12 -10.10
N VAL A 215 -4.46 -6.65 -8.86
CA VAL A 215 -3.72 -5.43 -8.48
C VAL A 215 -2.23 -5.63 -8.65
N SER A 216 -1.72 -6.81 -8.29
CA SER A 216 -0.29 -7.08 -8.42
C SER A 216 0.18 -7.09 -9.86
N GLU A 217 -0.62 -7.68 -10.76
CA GLU A 217 -0.38 -7.67 -12.20
C GLU A 217 -0.49 -6.27 -12.79
N PHE A 218 -1.55 -5.53 -12.45
CA PHE A 218 -1.79 -4.19 -12.96
C PHE A 218 -0.70 -3.19 -12.56
N THR A 219 -0.20 -3.29 -11.32
CA THR A 219 0.84 -2.39 -10.79
C THR A 219 2.26 -2.91 -11.04
N GLY A 220 2.41 -4.18 -11.45
CA GLY A 220 3.70 -4.87 -11.54
C GLY A 220 4.42 -5.04 -10.19
N ARG A 221 3.67 -5.07 -9.08
CA ARG A 221 4.17 -5.10 -7.70
C ARG A 221 3.32 -5.98 -6.82
N GLU A 222 3.92 -6.72 -5.90
CA GLU A 222 3.17 -7.56 -4.96
C GLU A 222 2.26 -6.72 -4.05
N HIS A 223 0.95 -7.01 -4.10
CA HIS A 223 -0.10 -6.47 -3.25
C HIS A 223 -0.87 -7.63 -2.63
N ILE A 224 -1.03 -7.61 -1.31
CA ILE A 224 -1.73 -8.64 -0.57
C ILE A 224 -2.83 -7.96 0.24
N TYR A 225 -4.08 -8.27 -0.10
CA TYR A 225 -5.24 -7.88 0.70
C TYR A 225 -5.62 -9.02 1.63
N THR A 226 -5.89 -8.69 2.89
CA THR A 226 -6.42 -9.62 3.89
C THR A 226 -7.81 -9.17 4.30
N ILE A 227 -8.69 -10.14 4.55
CA ILE A 227 -10.01 -9.90 5.12
C ILE A 227 -9.81 -9.20 6.47
N PRO A 228 -10.50 -8.08 6.73
CA PRO A 228 -10.46 -7.46 8.04
C PRO A 228 -11.02 -8.45 9.07
N GLU A 229 -10.25 -8.73 10.12
CA GLU A 229 -10.75 -9.46 11.28
C GLU A 229 -11.90 -8.65 11.88
N ILE A 230 -13.11 -9.17 11.76
CA ILE A 230 -14.24 -8.65 12.51
C ILE A 230 -14.00 -9.18 13.93
N GLU A 231 -13.61 -8.31 14.85
CA GLU A 231 -13.77 -8.62 16.27
C GLU A 231 -15.28 -8.86 16.48
N GLU A 232 -15.67 -10.12 16.63
CA GLU A 232 -16.99 -10.45 17.16
C GLU A 232 -17.01 -9.87 18.58
N ASP A 233 -17.68 -8.73 18.73
CA ASP A 233 -18.01 -8.12 20.01
C ASP A 233 -18.90 -9.13 20.76
N ASP A 234 -18.27 -10.03 21.52
CA ASP A 234 -18.91 -10.87 22.54
C ASP A 234 -19.42 -9.97 23.67
N PHE A 235 -20.44 -9.17 23.38
CA PHE A 235 -21.25 -8.51 24.39
C PHE A 235 -22.19 -9.54 25.03
N ASP A 236 -21.65 -10.31 25.96
CA ASP A 236 -22.45 -10.96 26.99
C ASP A 236 -23.09 -9.86 27.86
N ILE A 237 -24.34 -9.52 27.55
CA ILE A 237 -25.18 -8.68 28.40
C ILE A 237 -25.85 -9.60 29.44
N PRO A 238 -25.47 -9.55 30.73
CA PRO A 238 -26.27 -10.21 31.75
C PRO A 238 -27.53 -9.36 32.01
N PHE A 239 -28.70 -10.00 31.83
CA PHE A 239 -30.01 -9.50 32.29
C PHE A 239 -30.15 -9.59 33.81
#